data_AF-A0AA88XHJ0-F1
#
_entry.id   AF-A0AA88XHJ0-F1
#
_cell.length_a   1.000
_cell.length_b   1.000
_cell.length_c   1.000
_cell.angle_alpha   90.00
_cell.angle_beta   90.00
_cell.angle_gamma   90.00
#
_symmetry.space_group_name_H-M   'P 1'
#
loop_
_entity.id
_entity.type
_entity.pdbx_description
1 polymer ?
#
loop_
_entity_poly.entity_id
_entity_poly.type
_entity_poly.pdbx_seq_one_letter_code
_entity_poly.pdbx_strand_id
1 'polypeptide(L)'
;MDRTPHVALYPSPGMGHLIPPVELAKQLAHHHSFSATIIVPTTGQPTKSQKAVLNALPNAINHLFLPPVDLPENINPEVQIFLILSLSLSSLRDALESLLATTRLVALVVDPFSIDAFDVAKKLHVSPYLFFTSSAMCLSFSLSLPKLDEEVSCEFRDLPEPVEIPGSVPVHGRDLLDPVQDRSGEPYKKILHNVKRFNLAEGLIVNSFMELEGGAIRALQGEEPDRPPVYVIGPLIGSTHEPERSECLQWLDSQPGGSVLFVSFGSGGTLSYDQINELALGLEMSGQREEIGKVVNDLMKGEEGIRLRKKMKELKDAGTNALSKNGSSSKSLSRLAIKLKNQNNKSEDVQVVDGAGVEGIAGREASGGEDAGELVGEDGDAGVGAAGDEAEGLGGLGEAAAELTLRPISSATE
;
A
#
# COMPACT_ATOMS: atom_id res chain seq x y z
N MET A 1 8.53 23.25 25.94
CA MET A 1 9.11 22.63 24.73
C MET A 1 8.01 21.83 24.09
N ASP A 2 7.65 22.14 22.84
CA ASP A 2 6.62 21.37 22.12
C ASP A 2 7.02 19.90 22.05
N ARG A 3 6.08 19.01 22.39
CA ARG A 3 6.26 17.57 22.21
C ARG A 3 6.56 17.26 20.74
N THR A 4 7.48 16.33 20.49
CA THR A 4 7.80 15.79 19.17
C THR A 4 6.52 15.35 18.45
N PRO A 5 6.21 15.87 17.25
CA PRO A 5 5.07 15.43 16.46
C PRO A 5 5.14 13.93 16.16
N HIS A 6 4.01 13.25 16.31
CA HIS A 6 3.90 11.81 16.16
C HIS A 6 2.93 11.46 15.03
N VAL A 7 3.29 10.50 14.18
CA VAL A 7 2.41 9.99 13.12
C VAL A 7 2.11 8.51 13.34
N ALA A 8 0.84 8.14 13.20
CA ALA A 8 0.43 6.73 13.14
C ALA A 8 0.37 6.30 11.67
N LEU A 9 0.96 5.16 11.34
CA LEU A 9 0.88 4.56 10.01
C LEU A 9 0.16 3.22 10.10
N TYR A 10 -0.90 3.05 9.32
CA TYR A 10 -1.76 1.86 9.33
C TYR A 10 -1.73 1.18 7.95
N PRO A 11 -0.71 0.35 7.65
CA PRO A 11 -0.63 -0.42 6.42
C PRO A 11 -1.62 -1.58 6.39
N SER A 12 -2.01 -1.96 5.17
CA SER A 12 -2.58 -3.27 4.85
C SER A 12 -1.64 -4.41 5.26
N PRO A 13 -2.18 -5.61 5.52
CA PRO A 13 -1.35 -6.80 5.76
C PRO A 13 -0.47 -7.14 4.53
N GLY A 14 0.67 -7.76 4.79
CA GLY A 14 1.63 -8.18 3.75
C GLY A 14 2.90 -7.32 3.69
N MET A 15 4.04 -7.93 3.32
CA MET A 15 5.34 -7.24 3.30
C MET A 15 5.38 -6.09 2.28
N GLY A 16 4.71 -6.25 1.14
CA GLY A 16 4.61 -5.21 0.11
C GLY A 16 3.93 -3.93 0.60
N HIS A 17 2.98 -4.05 1.54
CA HIS A 17 2.28 -2.92 2.16
C HIS A 17 3.00 -2.39 3.41
N LEU A 18 3.78 -3.23 4.09
CA LEU A 18 4.52 -2.83 5.30
C LEU A 18 5.77 -2.00 4.99
N ILE A 19 6.55 -2.35 3.95
CA ILE A 19 7.84 -1.72 3.66
C ILE A 19 7.70 -0.22 3.33
N PRO A 20 6.77 0.22 2.45
CA PRO A 20 6.73 1.63 2.06
C PRO A 20 6.42 2.59 3.22
N PRO A 21 5.43 2.34 4.11
CA PRO A 21 5.19 3.18 5.27
C PRO A 21 6.35 3.19 6.26
N VAL A 22 7.08 2.07 6.40
CA VAL A 22 8.32 2.03 7.20
C VAL A 22 9.35 3.00 6.63
N GLU A 23 9.54 3.03 5.31
CA GLU A 23 10.47 3.98 4.68
C GLU A 23 10.00 5.42 4.83
N LEU A 24 8.70 5.70 4.68
CA LEU A 24 8.14 7.03 4.96
C LEU A 24 8.41 7.48 6.40
N ALA A 25 8.19 6.59 7.37
CA ALA A 25 8.44 6.86 8.79
C ALA A 25 9.92 7.17 9.05
N LYS A 26 10.84 6.41 8.44
CA LYS A 26 12.30 6.68 8.50
C LYS A 26 12.64 8.07 7.97
N GLN A 27 12.09 8.46 6.82
CA GLN A 27 12.33 9.77 6.22
C GLN A 27 11.83 10.93 7.11
N LEU A 28 10.61 10.81 7.66
CA LEU A 28 10.04 11.81 8.57
C LEU A 28 10.85 11.92 9.87
N ALA A 29 11.27 10.79 10.45
CA ALA A 29 12.08 10.78 11.67
C ALA A 29 13.47 11.38 11.43
N HIS A 30 14.15 10.94 10.36
CA HIS A 30 15.52 11.34 10.08
C HIS A 30 15.66 12.80 9.66
N HIS A 31 14.76 13.32 8.83
CA HIS A 31 14.89 14.66 8.25
C HIS A 31 14.04 15.73 8.93
N HIS A 32 12.99 15.34 9.66
CA HIS A 32 12.00 16.30 10.15
C HIS A 32 11.66 16.17 11.64
N SER A 33 12.38 15.33 12.39
CA SER A 33 12.23 15.16 13.84
C SER A 33 10.81 14.75 14.23
N PHE A 34 10.25 13.79 13.52
CA PHE A 34 9.02 13.09 13.91
C PHE A 34 9.36 11.84 14.72
N SER A 35 8.40 11.40 15.54
CA SER A 35 8.31 10.00 15.94
C SER A 35 7.14 9.35 15.21
N ALA A 36 7.12 8.02 15.16
CA ALA A 36 6.07 7.29 14.46
C ALA A 36 5.71 5.97 15.16
N THR A 37 4.49 5.49 14.90
CA THR A 37 4.07 4.13 15.26
C THR A 37 3.51 3.43 14.03
N ILE A 38 4.07 2.27 13.67
CA ILE A 38 3.54 1.38 12.64
C ILE A 38 2.51 0.45 13.30
N ILE A 39 1.23 0.61 12.96
CA ILE A 39 0.12 -0.18 13.49
C ILE A 39 -0.19 -1.30 12.48
N VAL A 40 0.10 -2.54 12.84
CA VAL A 40 0.04 -3.69 11.94
C VAL A 40 -1.22 -4.52 12.23
N PRO A 41 -2.22 -4.54 11.34
CA PRO A 41 -3.32 -5.49 11.41
C PRO A 41 -2.82 -6.90 11.09
N THR A 42 -3.39 -7.92 11.73
CA THR A 42 -2.93 -9.31 11.58
C THR A 42 -4.08 -10.30 11.73
N THR A 43 -3.92 -11.49 11.17
CA THR A 43 -4.79 -12.66 11.35
C THR A 43 -4.17 -13.70 12.27
N GLY A 44 -2.94 -13.46 12.74
CA GLY A 44 -2.21 -14.43 13.54
C GLY A 44 -0.87 -13.91 14.04
N GLN A 45 0.07 -14.83 14.25
CA GLN A 45 1.40 -14.50 14.75
C GLN A 45 2.23 -13.78 13.68
N PRO A 46 3.03 -12.75 14.07
CA PRO A 46 3.88 -12.06 13.10
C PRO A 46 4.94 -12.97 12.50
N THR A 47 5.14 -12.86 11.19
CA THR A 47 6.15 -13.63 10.46
C THR A 47 7.58 -13.22 10.84
N LYS A 48 8.55 -14.10 10.59
CA LYS A 48 9.98 -13.79 10.81
C LYS A 48 10.42 -12.53 10.05
N SER A 49 9.95 -12.36 8.81
CA SER A 49 10.28 -11.21 7.96
C SER A 49 9.70 -9.90 8.50
N GLN A 50 8.45 -9.92 8.98
CA GLN A 50 7.85 -8.75 9.63
C GLN A 50 8.63 -8.36 10.89
N LYS A 51 8.93 -9.33 11.76
CA LYS A 51 9.73 -9.09 12.98
C LYS A 51 11.11 -8.54 12.63
N ALA A 52 11.78 -9.05 11.60
CA ALA A 52 13.09 -8.58 11.18
C ALA A 52 13.06 -7.10 10.76
N VAL A 53 12.10 -6.70 9.93
CA VAL A 53 11.96 -5.30 9.48
C VAL A 53 11.61 -4.37 10.66
N LEU A 54 10.67 -4.79 11.50
CA LEU A 54 10.17 -3.95 12.61
C LEU A 54 11.18 -3.83 13.77
N ASN A 55 11.98 -4.87 14.03
CA ASN A 55 13.03 -4.82 15.05
C ASN A 55 14.26 -4.02 14.60
N ALA A 56 14.44 -3.83 13.30
CA ALA A 56 15.50 -3.00 12.74
C ALA A 56 15.15 -1.50 12.69
N LEU A 57 13.99 -1.11 13.21
CA LEU A 57 13.55 0.28 13.22
C LEU A 57 14.40 1.14 14.17
N PRO A 58 14.70 2.40 13.80
CA PRO A 58 15.31 3.37 14.71
C PRO A 58 14.42 3.65 15.94
N ASN A 59 15.03 4.02 17.07
CA ASN A 59 14.33 4.31 18.34
C ASN A 59 13.17 5.33 18.25
N ALA A 60 13.14 6.19 17.23
CA ALA A 60 12.06 7.15 17.02
C ALA A 60 10.77 6.52 16.45
N ILE A 61 10.84 5.27 16.01
CA ILE A 61 9.76 4.57 15.31
C ILE A 61 9.41 3.31 16.10
N ASN A 62 8.22 3.31 16.66
CA ASN A 62 7.64 2.15 17.35
C ASN A 62 6.79 1.33 16.38
N HIS A 63 6.42 0.13 16.80
CA HIS A 63 5.45 -0.69 16.10
C HIS A 63 4.48 -1.34 17.10
N LEU A 64 3.28 -1.64 16.63
CA LEU A 64 2.22 -2.29 17.39
C LEU A 64 1.52 -3.30 16.47
N PHE A 65 1.41 -4.55 16.91
CA PHE A 65 0.50 -5.50 16.30
C PHE A 65 -0.87 -5.36 16.95
N LEU A 66 -1.91 -5.22 16.13
CA LEU A 66 -3.29 -5.27 16.63
C LEU A 66 -3.65 -6.71 17.04
N PRO A 67 -4.68 -6.91 17.88
CA PRO A 67 -5.27 -8.22 18.12
C PRO A 67 -5.62 -8.91 16.80
N PRO A 68 -5.37 -10.22 16.67
CA PRO A 68 -5.67 -10.95 15.44
C PRO A 68 -7.17 -11.00 15.19
N VAL A 69 -7.55 -10.94 13.91
CA VAL A 69 -8.95 -11.08 13.47
C VAL A 69 -9.17 -12.43 12.79
N ASP A 70 -10.32 -13.04 13.07
CA ASP A 70 -10.74 -14.28 12.43
C ASP A 70 -11.39 -13.98 11.07
N LEU A 71 -11.09 -14.84 10.09
CA LEU A 71 -11.61 -14.70 8.74
C LEU A 71 -12.47 -15.91 8.36
N PRO A 72 -13.57 -15.70 7.62
CA PRO A 72 -14.29 -16.77 6.96
C PRO A 72 -13.39 -17.61 6.02
N GLU A 73 -13.79 -18.86 5.79
CA GLU A 73 -13.11 -19.75 4.83
C GLU A 73 -13.37 -19.31 3.37
N ASN A 74 -12.42 -19.60 2.47
CA ASN A 74 -12.54 -19.43 1.00
C ASN A 74 -12.84 -17.99 0.52
N ILE A 75 -12.17 -17.00 1.09
CA ILE A 75 -12.30 -15.59 0.66
C ILE A 75 -11.35 -15.30 -0.49
N ASN A 76 -11.80 -14.50 -1.46
CA ASN A 76 -10.93 -13.92 -2.48
C ASN A 76 -9.78 -13.12 -1.81
N PRO A 77 -8.51 -13.37 -2.14
CA PRO A 77 -7.37 -12.71 -1.48
C PRO A 77 -7.44 -11.17 -1.45
N GLU A 78 -7.93 -10.55 -2.52
CA GLU A 78 -8.09 -9.08 -2.59
C GLU A 78 -9.12 -8.60 -1.56
N VAL A 79 -10.25 -9.30 -1.45
CA VAL A 79 -11.32 -9.02 -0.46
C VAL A 79 -10.83 -9.28 0.97
N GLN A 80 -9.92 -10.23 1.15
CA GLN A 80 -9.36 -10.59 2.45
C GLN A 80 -8.65 -9.40 3.11
N ILE A 81 -7.90 -8.61 2.34
CA ILE A 81 -7.24 -7.39 2.83
C ILE A 81 -8.28 -6.41 3.41
N PHE A 82 -9.31 -6.07 2.63
CA PHE A 82 -10.36 -5.14 3.09
C PHE A 82 -11.05 -5.65 4.35
N LEU A 83 -11.30 -6.96 4.44
CA LEU A 83 -11.97 -7.55 5.59
C LEU A 83 -11.09 -7.48 6.85
N ILE A 84 -9.81 -7.81 6.76
CA ILE A 84 -8.86 -7.72 7.87
C ILE A 84 -8.85 -6.29 8.44
N LEU A 85 -8.76 -5.30 7.55
CA LEU A 85 -8.73 -3.88 7.91
C LEU A 85 -10.03 -3.45 8.58
N SER A 86 -11.18 -3.84 8.00
CA SER A 86 -12.50 -3.50 8.51
C SER A 86 -12.76 -4.09 9.91
N LEU A 87 -12.39 -5.36 10.11
CA LEU A 87 -12.54 -6.05 11.40
C LEU A 87 -11.59 -5.49 12.47
N SER A 88 -10.47 -4.89 12.06
CA SER A 88 -9.47 -4.31 12.96
C SER A 88 -9.79 -2.88 13.42
N LEU A 89 -10.86 -2.24 12.93
CA LEU A 89 -11.15 -0.82 13.17
C LEU A 89 -11.39 -0.48 14.65
N SER A 90 -11.98 -1.40 15.44
CA SER A 90 -12.15 -1.21 16.88
C SER A 90 -10.80 -1.17 17.60
N SER A 91 -9.92 -2.13 17.32
CA SER A 91 -8.58 -2.16 17.89
C SER A 91 -7.70 -1.01 17.40
N LEU A 92 -7.87 -0.57 16.15
CA LEU A 92 -7.22 0.63 15.64
C LEU A 92 -7.66 1.87 16.45
N ARG A 93 -8.95 2.01 16.74
CA ARG A 93 -9.46 3.11 17.57
C ARG A 93 -8.79 3.11 18.94
N ASP A 94 -8.75 1.97 19.62
CA ASP A 94 -8.12 1.86 20.95
C ASP A 94 -6.63 2.22 20.91
N ALA A 95 -5.92 1.79 19.86
CA ALA A 95 -4.53 2.15 19.63
C ALA A 95 -4.34 3.66 19.43
N LEU A 96 -5.20 4.30 18.64
CA LEU A 96 -5.13 5.75 18.40
C LEU A 96 -5.49 6.56 19.65
N GLU A 97 -6.47 6.13 20.45
CA GLU A 97 -6.80 6.75 21.74
C GLU A 97 -5.59 6.70 22.71
N SER A 98 -4.89 5.56 22.78
CA SER A 98 -3.66 5.41 23.55
C SER A 98 -2.53 6.32 23.05
N LEU A 99 -2.34 6.43 21.73
CA LEU A 99 -1.34 7.32 21.13
C LEU A 99 -1.67 8.80 21.37
N LEU A 100 -2.95 9.19 21.34
CA LEU A 100 -3.38 10.55 21.66
C LEU A 100 -3.08 10.91 23.12
N ALA A 101 -3.25 9.97 24.05
CA ALA A 101 -2.96 10.19 25.46
C ALA A 101 -1.44 10.31 25.75
N THR A 102 -0.61 9.60 24.98
CA THR A 102 0.83 9.44 25.28
C THR A 102 1.75 10.27 24.40
N THR A 103 1.31 10.70 23.22
CA THR A 103 2.13 11.41 22.23
C THR A 103 1.46 12.72 21.77
N ARG A 104 2.12 13.46 20.88
CA ARG A 104 1.48 14.52 20.09
C ARG A 104 1.10 13.93 18.73
N LEU A 105 0.06 13.10 18.69
CA LEU A 105 -0.41 12.50 17.44
C LEU A 105 -0.98 13.59 16.52
N VAL A 106 -0.39 13.78 15.35
CA VAL A 106 -0.78 14.83 14.39
C VAL A 106 -1.46 14.30 13.13
N ALA A 107 -1.31 13.00 12.83
CA ALA A 107 -1.95 12.39 11.68
C ALA A 107 -2.03 10.87 11.77
N LEU A 108 -3.01 10.32 11.05
CA LEU A 108 -3.10 8.92 10.66
C LEU A 108 -2.82 8.82 9.16
N VAL A 109 -1.81 8.05 8.78
CA VAL A 109 -1.46 7.75 7.39
C VAL A 109 -1.89 6.32 7.06
N VAL A 110 -2.68 6.17 6.01
CA VAL A 110 -3.23 4.88 5.58
C VAL A 110 -2.91 4.63 4.12
N ASP A 111 -2.97 3.39 3.67
CA ASP A 111 -2.85 3.04 2.25
C ASP A 111 -4.22 3.00 1.53
N PRO A 112 -4.28 2.76 0.21
CA PRO A 112 -5.53 2.82 -0.56
C PRO A 112 -6.62 1.82 -0.16
N PHE A 113 -6.28 0.75 0.58
CA PHE A 113 -7.22 -0.27 1.02
C PHE A 113 -7.84 0.08 2.38
N SER A 114 -7.16 0.90 3.16
CA SER A 114 -7.46 1.20 4.56
C SER A 114 -8.29 2.48 4.76
N ILE A 115 -9.03 2.93 3.74
CA ILE A 115 -9.74 4.22 3.75
C ILE A 115 -10.85 4.30 4.81
N ASP A 116 -11.46 3.18 5.19
CA ASP A 116 -12.47 3.15 6.25
C ASP A 116 -11.92 3.59 7.62
N ALA A 117 -10.59 3.52 7.83
CA ALA A 117 -9.93 4.07 9.01
C ALA A 117 -10.08 5.60 9.13
N PHE A 118 -10.44 6.31 8.06
CA PHE A 118 -10.75 7.74 8.12
C PHE A 118 -11.95 8.03 9.02
N ASP A 119 -12.92 7.11 9.14
CA ASP A 119 -14.05 7.29 10.04
C ASP A 119 -13.62 7.26 11.52
N VAL A 120 -12.61 6.44 11.85
CA VAL A 120 -11.99 6.41 13.17
C VAL A 120 -11.19 7.68 13.41
N ALA A 121 -10.35 8.10 12.46
CA ALA A 121 -9.56 9.31 12.55
C ALA A 121 -10.44 10.56 12.77
N LYS A 122 -11.54 10.68 12.01
CA LYS A 122 -12.50 11.77 12.13
C LYS A 122 -13.16 11.82 13.51
N LYS A 123 -13.57 10.67 14.07
CA LYS A 123 -14.16 10.59 15.42
C LYS A 123 -13.18 11.01 16.52
N LEU A 124 -11.89 10.75 16.31
CA LEU A 124 -10.82 11.09 17.24
C LEU A 124 -10.16 12.45 16.96
N HIS A 125 -10.67 13.20 15.97
CA HIS A 125 -10.10 14.49 15.54
C HIS A 125 -8.61 14.39 15.14
N VAL A 126 -8.23 13.29 14.50
CA VAL A 126 -6.89 13.06 13.94
C VAL A 126 -6.93 13.26 12.43
N SER A 127 -5.97 14.02 11.87
CA SER A 127 -5.90 14.29 10.44
C SER A 127 -5.61 13.04 9.60
N PRO A 128 -6.52 12.61 8.70
CA PRO A 128 -6.29 11.46 7.82
C PRO A 128 -5.46 11.83 6.59
N TYR A 129 -4.50 10.98 6.22
CA TYR A 129 -3.70 11.09 5.00
C TYR A 129 -3.68 9.77 4.24
N LEU A 130 -3.76 9.84 2.91
CA LEU A 130 -3.58 8.67 2.05
C LEU A 130 -2.13 8.62 1.55
N PHE A 131 -1.44 7.51 1.79
CA PHE A 131 -0.16 7.20 1.17
C PHE A 131 -0.35 6.19 0.03
N PHE A 132 -0.32 6.70 -1.20
CA PHE A 132 -0.50 5.96 -2.43
C PHE A 132 0.87 5.43 -2.91
N THR A 133 1.04 4.11 -2.81
CA THR A 133 2.32 3.42 -3.03
C THR A 133 2.51 2.91 -4.47
N SER A 134 1.49 3.04 -5.32
CA SER A 134 1.58 2.82 -6.77
C SER A 134 2.02 4.09 -7.52
N SER A 135 1.84 4.11 -8.84
CA SER A 135 2.23 5.22 -9.71
C SER A 135 1.30 6.43 -9.61
N ALA A 136 1.79 7.62 -9.97
CA ALA A 136 0.98 8.82 -10.08
C ALA A 136 -0.09 8.68 -11.17
N MET A 137 0.22 7.97 -12.27
CA MET A 137 -0.78 7.61 -13.28
C MET A 137 -1.92 6.77 -12.69
N CYS A 138 -1.62 5.80 -11.83
CA CYS A 138 -2.63 4.97 -11.18
C CYS A 138 -3.51 5.80 -10.23
N LEU A 139 -2.94 6.73 -9.46
CA LEU A 139 -3.74 7.65 -8.64
C LEU A 139 -4.65 8.55 -9.50
N SER A 140 -4.15 9.05 -10.62
CA SER A 140 -4.94 9.87 -11.57
C SER A 140 -6.12 9.07 -12.15
N PHE A 141 -5.88 7.81 -12.50
CA PHE A 141 -6.94 6.87 -12.90
C PHE A 141 -7.92 6.63 -11.75
N SER A 142 -7.45 6.33 -10.53
CA SER A 142 -8.31 6.11 -9.36
C SER A 142 -9.24 7.30 -9.16
N LEU A 143 -8.74 8.54 -9.13
CA LEU A 143 -9.60 9.72 -8.95
C LEU A 143 -10.61 9.92 -10.09
N SER A 144 -10.33 9.40 -11.29
CA SER A 144 -11.25 9.45 -12.44
C SER A 144 -12.26 8.29 -12.47
N LEU A 145 -12.00 7.21 -11.71
CA LEU A 145 -12.78 5.97 -11.74
C LEU A 145 -14.27 6.16 -11.37
N PRO A 146 -14.66 6.99 -10.37
CA PRO A 146 -16.08 7.19 -10.05
C PRO A 146 -16.88 7.75 -11.22
N LYS A 147 -16.29 8.72 -11.94
CA LYS A 147 -16.92 9.30 -13.13
C LYS A 147 -16.99 8.27 -14.27
N LEU A 148 -15.91 7.51 -14.48
CA LEU A 148 -15.85 6.47 -15.49
C LEU A 148 -16.89 5.35 -15.22
N ASP A 149 -17.10 4.98 -13.96
CA ASP A 149 -18.13 4.02 -13.55
C ASP A 149 -19.55 4.49 -13.92
N GLU A 150 -19.85 5.78 -13.75
CA GLU A 150 -21.15 6.37 -14.09
C GLU A 150 -21.36 6.49 -15.61
N GLU A 151 -20.31 6.80 -16.37
CA GLU A 151 -20.39 7.05 -17.81
C GLU A 151 -20.37 5.76 -18.65
N VAL A 152 -19.75 4.69 -18.16
CA VAL A 152 -19.59 3.42 -18.88
C VAL A 152 -20.55 2.37 -18.34
N SER A 153 -21.25 1.65 -19.22
CA SER A 153 -22.17 0.56 -18.82
C SER A 153 -21.63 -0.85 -19.08
N CYS A 154 -20.59 -1.02 -19.90
CA CYS A 154 -19.98 -2.32 -20.20
C CYS A 154 -18.74 -2.59 -19.33
N GLU A 155 -18.15 -3.78 -19.43
CA GLU A 155 -16.83 -4.02 -18.82
C GLU A 155 -15.78 -3.12 -19.47
N PHE A 156 -14.81 -2.65 -18.69
CA PHE A 156 -13.78 -1.77 -19.24
C PHE A 156 -12.96 -2.46 -20.33
N ARG A 157 -12.68 -3.77 -20.20
CA ARG A 157 -11.98 -4.56 -21.22
C ARG A 157 -12.67 -4.60 -22.59
N ASP A 158 -13.97 -4.32 -22.62
CA ASP A 158 -14.78 -4.32 -23.84
C ASP A 158 -14.92 -2.91 -24.45
N LEU A 159 -14.30 -1.88 -23.85
CA LEU A 159 -14.31 -0.53 -24.41
C LEU A 159 -13.59 -0.49 -25.76
N PRO A 160 -14.21 0.10 -26.80
CA PRO A 160 -13.59 0.21 -28.12
C PRO A 160 -12.43 1.20 -28.12
N GLU A 161 -12.57 2.29 -27.37
CA GLU A 161 -11.57 3.34 -27.26
C GLU A 161 -10.79 3.22 -25.93
N PRO A 162 -9.50 3.60 -25.92
CA PRO A 162 -8.73 3.70 -24.68
C PRO A 162 -9.37 4.65 -23.67
N VAL A 163 -9.15 4.36 -22.38
CA VAL A 163 -9.51 5.25 -21.28
C VAL A 163 -8.49 6.38 -21.20
N GLU A 164 -9.00 7.61 -21.25
CA GLU A 164 -8.23 8.84 -21.07
C GLU A 164 -7.93 9.05 -19.58
N ILE A 165 -6.65 9.01 -19.22
CA ILE A 165 -6.19 9.25 -17.85
C ILE A 165 -5.53 10.64 -17.80
N PRO A 166 -6.01 11.58 -16.97
CA PRO A 166 -5.48 12.94 -16.93
C PRO A 166 -3.95 12.99 -16.73
N GLY A 167 -3.27 13.63 -17.69
CA GLY A 167 -1.81 13.79 -17.67
C GLY A 167 -1.00 12.57 -18.09
N SER A 168 -1.64 11.49 -18.53
CA SER A 168 -1.00 10.22 -18.87
C SER A 168 -1.29 9.79 -20.31
N VAL A 169 -0.64 8.71 -20.75
CA VAL A 169 -0.99 8.04 -22.01
C VAL A 169 -2.36 7.36 -21.87
N PRO A 170 -3.20 7.34 -22.91
CA PRO A 170 -4.44 6.57 -22.89
C PRO A 170 -4.16 5.08 -22.72
N VAL A 171 -5.04 4.36 -22.01
CA VAL A 171 -4.87 2.93 -21.71
C VAL A 171 -6.10 2.15 -22.13
N HIS A 172 -5.92 1.09 -22.92
CA HIS A 172 -7.02 0.20 -23.26
C HIS A 172 -7.58 -0.46 -22.00
N GLY A 173 -8.90 -0.62 -21.92
CA GLY A 173 -9.52 -1.12 -20.70
C GLY A 173 -9.05 -2.51 -20.26
N ARG A 174 -8.60 -3.35 -21.20
CA ARG A 174 -8.00 -4.67 -20.94
C ARG A 174 -6.64 -4.61 -20.21
N ASP A 175 -5.96 -3.47 -20.30
CA ASP A 175 -4.64 -3.22 -19.69
C ASP A 175 -4.77 -2.44 -18.37
N LEU A 176 -6.00 -2.10 -17.94
CA LEU A 176 -6.28 -1.53 -16.62
C LEU A 176 -6.04 -2.55 -15.48
N LEU A 177 -6.08 -2.05 -14.25
CA LEU A 177 -5.86 -2.81 -13.01
C LEU A 177 -6.74 -4.07 -12.93
N ASP A 178 -6.21 -5.15 -12.36
CA ASP A 178 -6.92 -6.43 -12.18
C ASP A 178 -8.29 -6.28 -11.50
N PRO A 179 -8.44 -5.52 -10.39
CA PRO A 179 -9.72 -5.40 -9.70
C PRO A 179 -10.80 -4.68 -10.51
N VAL A 180 -10.45 -3.98 -11.60
CA VAL A 180 -11.43 -3.29 -12.46
C VAL A 180 -11.81 -4.08 -13.71
N GLN A 181 -11.26 -5.29 -13.87
CA GLN A 181 -11.56 -6.17 -15.01
C GLN A 181 -12.92 -6.88 -14.88
N ASP A 182 -13.48 -6.97 -13.67
CA ASP A 182 -14.84 -7.45 -13.40
C ASP A 182 -15.57 -6.42 -12.54
N ARG A 183 -16.36 -5.56 -13.20
CA ARG A 183 -17.12 -4.49 -12.53
C ARG A 183 -18.27 -5.00 -11.66
N SER A 184 -18.69 -6.25 -11.84
CA SER A 184 -19.74 -6.87 -11.03
C SER A 184 -19.19 -7.49 -9.73
N GLY A 185 -17.89 -7.75 -9.71
CA GLY A 185 -17.16 -8.40 -8.63
C GLY A 185 -17.06 -7.58 -7.35
N GLU A 186 -16.93 -8.28 -6.22
CA GLU A 186 -16.74 -7.65 -4.91
C GLU A 186 -15.45 -6.81 -4.81
N PRO A 187 -14.28 -7.22 -5.37
CA PRO A 187 -13.07 -6.38 -5.33
C PRO A 187 -13.29 -5.01 -5.98
N TYR A 188 -13.94 -4.96 -7.14
CA TYR A 188 -14.28 -3.71 -7.82
C TYR A 188 -15.11 -2.79 -6.93
N LYS A 189 -16.19 -3.30 -6.32
CA LYS A 189 -17.07 -2.52 -5.44
C LYS A 189 -16.31 -1.96 -4.24
N LYS A 190 -15.39 -2.73 -3.66
CA LYS A 190 -14.54 -2.29 -2.53
C LYS A 190 -13.56 -1.19 -2.95
N ILE A 191 -12.91 -1.34 -4.10
CA ILE A 191 -12.05 -0.30 -4.68
C ILE A 191 -12.84 0.97 -4.96
N LEU A 192 -13.99 0.85 -5.64
CA LEU A 192 -14.83 1.99 -5.97
C LEU A 192 -15.33 2.73 -4.71
N HIS A 193 -15.70 1.99 -3.66
CA HIS A 193 -16.05 2.55 -2.34
C HIS A 193 -14.90 3.36 -1.74
N ASN A 194 -13.68 2.81 -1.72
CA ASN A 194 -12.51 3.50 -1.17
C ASN A 194 -12.12 4.73 -2.00
N VAL A 195 -12.11 4.60 -3.32
CA VAL A 195 -11.72 5.66 -4.25
C VAL A 195 -12.66 6.87 -4.15
N LYS A 196 -13.98 6.65 -4.03
CA LYS A 196 -14.98 7.71 -3.79
C LYS A 196 -14.69 8.53 -2.53
N ARG A 197 -13.86 8.00 -1.62
CA ARG A 197 -13.51 8.58 -0.33
C ARG A 197 -12.08 9.13 -0.26
N PHE A 198 -11.29 9.06 -1.33
CA PHE A 198 -9.93 9.63 -1.34
C PHE A 198 -9.91 11.13 -1.05
N ASN A 199 -10.93 11.87 -1.51
CA ASN A 199 -11.05 13.32 -1.25
C ASN A 199 -11.37 13.66 0.22
N LEU A 200 -11.63 12.67 1.09
CA LEU A 200 -11.76 12.87 2.53
C LEU A 200 -10.40 13.01 3.23
N ALA A 201 -9.30 12.68 2.56
CA ALA A 201 -7.95 12.87 3.10
C ALA A 201 -7.61 14.36 3.22
N GLU A 202 -6.78 14.73 4.20
CA GLU A 202 -6.19 16.06 4.28
C GLU A 202 -4.99 16.25 3.35
N GLY A 203 -4.50 15.16 2.77
CA GLY A 203 -3.46 15.18 1.75
C GLY A 203 -3.22 13.80 1.16
N LEU A 204 -2.85 13.77 -0.11
CA LEU A 204 -2.47 12.57 -0.84
C LEU A 204 -0.95 12.54 -0.96
N ILE A 205 -0.31 11.48 -0.48
CA ILE A 205 1.14 11.29 -0.53
C ILE A 205 1.42 10.25 -1.61
N VAL A 206 2.31 10.54 -2.54
CA VAL A 206 2.59 9.66 -3.69
C VAL A 206 4.07 9.32 -3.73
N ASN A 207 4.38 8.03 -3.81
CA ASN A 207 5.75 7.54 -3.95
C ASN A 207 6.23 7.57 -5.42
N SER A 208 6.30 8.76 -6.00
CA SER A 208 6.80 9.00 -7.37
C SER A 208 7.67 10.27 -7.41
N PHE A 209 8.13 10.70 -8.58
CA PHE A 209 8.89 11.93 -8.79
C PHE A 209 8.67 12.52 -10.19
N MET A 210 8.92 13.83 -10.34
CA MET A 210 8.55 14.62 -11.52
C MET A 210 9.13 14.11 -12.84
N GLU A 211 10.37 13.65 -12.81
CA GLU A 211 11.09 13.16 -13.99
C GLU A 211 10.58 11.79 -14.45
N LEU A 212 9.90 11.04 -13.58
CA LEU A 212 9.28 9.76 -13.91
C LEU A 212 7.88 9.93 -14.51
N GLU A 213 7.02 10.73 -13.86
CA GLU A 213 5.58 10.81 -14.18
C GLU A 213 5.06 12.25 -14.23
N GLY A 214 5.86 13.19 -14.74
CA GLY A 214 5.55 14.62 -14.65
C GLY A 214 4.21 15.06 -15.26
N GLY A 215 3.70 14.34 -16.26
CA GLY A 215 2.37 14.59 -16.82
C GLY A 215 1.25 14.32 -15.81
N ALA A 216 1.19 13.09 -15.28
CA ALA A 216 0.23 12.68 -14.28
C ALA A 216 0.33 13.53 -13.01
N ILE A 217 1.57 13.83 -12.56
CA ILE A 217 1.79 14.65 -11.36
C ILE A 217 1.24 16.07 -11.55
N ARG A 218 1.47 16.70 -12.71
CA ARG A 218 0.91 18.04 -12.98
C ARG A 218 -0.61 18.02 -13.05
N ALA A 219 -1.21 16.98 -13.61
CA ALA A 219 -2.67 16.83 -13.62
C ALA A 219 -3.23 16.67 -12.20
N LEU A 220 -2.56 15.86 -11.36
CA LEU A 220 -2.93 15.66 -9.95
C LEU A 220 -2.80 16.93 -9.11
N GLN A 221 -1.75 17.73 -9.35
CA GLN A 221 -1.48 18.99 -8.65
C GLN A 221 -2.23 20.20 -9.25
N GLY A 222 -2.99 20.01 -10.34
CA GLY A 222 -3.83 21.03 -10.92
C GLY A 222 -4.97 21.45 -9.99
N GLU A 223 -5.56 22.61 -10.26
CA GLU A 223 -6.72 23.10 -9.49
C GLU A 223 -7.96 22.26 -9.83
N GLU A 224 -8.45 21.52 -8.84
CA GLU A 224 -9.72 20.82 -8.89
C GLU A 224 -10.45 21.05 -7.56
N PRO A 225 -11.74 21.45 -7.59
CA PRO A 225 -12.52 21.62 -6.37
C PRO A 225 -12.48 20.34 -5.53
N ASP A 226 -12.32 20.52 -4.22
CA ASP A 226 -12.35 19.43 -3.22
C ASP A 226 -11.23 18.38 -3.30
N ARG A 227 -10.27 18.50 -4.23
CA ARG A 227 -9.10 17.62 -4.26
C ARG A 227 -8.10 17.99 -3.16
N PRO A 228 -7.66 17.04 -2.32
CA PRO A 228 -6.63 17.31 -1.32
C PRO A 228 -5.27 17.62 -1.95
N PRO A 229 -4.38 18.37 -1.27
CA PRO A 229 -3.02 18.60 -1.73
C PRO A 229 -2.26 17.30 -2.00
N VAL A 230 -1.54 17.25 -3.13
CA VAL A 230 -0.76 16.07 -3.55
C VAL A 230 0.74 16.27 -3.30
N TYR A 231 1.30 15.47 -2.41
CA TYR A 231 2.70 15.45 -1.99
C TYR A 231 3.45 14.30 -2.67
N VAL A 232 4.23 14.63 -3.70
CA VAL A 232 5.07 13.67 -4.42
C VAL A 232 6.44 13.58 -3.73
N ILE A 233 6.77 12.44 -3.11
CA ILE A 233 7.92 12.32 -2.18
C ILE A 233 8.92 11.21 -2.53
N GLY A 234 8.75 10.55 -3.66
CA GLY A 234 9.56 9.39 -4.05
C GLY A 234 10.88 9.73 -4.74
N PRO A 235 11.68 8.74 -5.13
CA PRO A 235 11.43 7.31 -4.92
C PRO A 235 11.86 6.87 -3.50
N LEU A 236 10.90 6.49 -2.66
CA LEU A 236 11.16 5.80 -1.41
C LEU A 236 11.36 4.33 -1.71
N ILE A 237 12.58 3.85 -1.55
CA ILE A 237 13.00 2.47 -1.80
C ILE A 237 13.49 1.89 -0.48
N GLY A 238 13.13 0.63 -0.20
CA GLY A 238 13.55 -0.07 1.00
C GLY A 238 15.07 -0.05 1.18
N SER A 239 15.54 0.29 2.38
CA SER A 239 16.96 0.17 2.71
C SER A 239 17.34 -1.31 2.74
N THR A 240 18.21 -1.76 1.83
CA THR A 240 18.81 -3.09 1.94
C THR A 240 19.69 -3.10 3.19
N HIS A 241 19.29 -3.81 4.23
CA HIS A 241 20.28 -4.31 5.19
C HIS A 241 21.21 -5.18 4.37
N GLU A 242 22.51 -4.85 4.33
CA GLU A 242 23.51 -5.71 3.69
C GLU A 242 23.43 -7.07 4.41
N PRO A 243 22.81 -8.10 3.80
CA PRO A 243 22.90 -9.43 4.35
C PRO A 243 24.36 -9.87 4.18
N GLU A 244 24.76 -10.95 4.86
CA GLU A 244 25.97 -11.67 4.46
C GLU A 244 25.96 -11.85 2.94
N ARG A 245 27.06 -11.44 2.30
CA ARG A 245 27.15 -11.27 0.84
C ARG A 245 26.81 -12.60 0.17
N SER A 246 25.58 -12.71 -0.33
CA SER A 246 25.02 -13.97 -0.80
C SER A 246 25.80 -14.53 -1.99
N GLU A 247 25.70 -15.84 -2.20
CA GLU A 247 26.35 -16.54 -3.32
C GLU A 247 26.00 -15.91 -4.67
N CYS A 248 24.76 -15.44 -4.86
CA CYS A 248 24.36 -14.80 -6.11
C CYS A 248 25.05 -13.45 -6.36
N LEU A 249 25.36 -12.67 -5.31
CA LEU A 249 26.12 -11.43 -5.45
C LEU A 249 27.59 -11.72 -5.80
N GLN A 250 28.17 -12.78 -5.22
CA GLN A 250 29.52 -13.23 -5.57
C GLN A 250 29.59 -13.75 -7.01
N TRP A 251 28.56 -14.47 -7.46
CA TRP A 251 28.44 -14.88 -8.86
C TRP A 251 28.34 -13.66 -9.80
N LEU A 252 27.52 -12.65 -9.46
CA LEU A 252 27.39 -11.41 -10.24
C LEU A 252 28.72 -10.66 -10.39
N ASP A 253 29.55 -10.60 -9.34
CA ASP A 253 30.87 -9.95 -9.38
C ASP A 253 31.81 -10.57 -10.44
N SER A 254 31.61 -11.85 -10.78
CA SER A 254 32.41 -12.56 -11.78
C SER A 254 31.93 -12.36 -13.22
N GLN A 255 30.80 -11.68 -13.44
CA GLN A 255 30.21 -11.48 -14.77
C GLN A 255 30.66 -10.16 -15.42
N PRO A 256 30.76 -10.08 -16.76
CA PRO A 256 30.98 -8.82 -17.45
C PRO A 256 29.91 -7.76 -17.16
N GLY A 257 30.30 -6.48 -17.22
CA GLY A 257 29.39 -5.36 -16.98
C GLY A 257 28.20 -5.37 -17.95
N GLY A 258 26.98 -5.40 -17.41
CA GLY A 258 25.74 -5.34 -18.20
C GLY A 258 25.43 -6.61 -19.00
N SER A 259 26.03 -7.75 -18.69
CA SER A 259 25.80 -9.02 -19.41
C SER A 259 24.73 -9.91 -18.79
N VAL A 260 24.22 -9.58 -17.60
CA VAL A 260 23.28 -10.43 -16.85
C VAL A 260 21.86 -9.91 -16.98
N LEU A 261 20.93 -10.79 -17.35
CA LEU A 261 19.49 -10.55 -17.26
C LEU A 261 19.01 -11.02 -15.89
N PHE A 262 18.46 -10.11 -15.09
CA PHE A 262 17.81 -10.46 -13.83
C PHE A 262 16.33 -10.74 -14.07
N VAL A 263 15.87 -11.93 -13.67
CA VAL A 263 14.48 -12.37 -13.81
C VAL A 263 13.93 -12.66 -12.42
N SER A 264 12.90 -11.90 -12.02
CA SER A 264 12.21 -12.09 -10.74
C SER A 264 10.79 -11.55 -10.84
N PHE A 265 9.83 -12.35 -10.40
CA PHE A 265 8.40 -12.04 -10.45
C PHE A 265 7.84 -11.57 -9.09
N GLY A 266 8.72 -11.33 -8.11
CA GLY A 266 8.33 -11.06 -6.73
C GLY A 266 7.85 -12.32 -6.00
N SER A 267 7.34 -12.14 -4.78
CA SER A 267 6.87 -13.25 -3.94
C SER A 267 5.45 -13.71 -4.26
N GLY A 268 4.62 -12.85 -4.87
CA GLY A 268 3.24 -13.17 -5.23
C GLY A 268 3.03 -13.56 -6.70
N GLY A 269 4.01 -13.29 -7.57
CA GLY A 269 3.92 -13.66 -8.98
C GLY A 269 4.12 -15.16 -9.18
N THR A 270 3.14 -15.83 -9.78
CA THR A 270 3.22 -17.25 -10.12
C THR A 270 3.13 -17.44 -11.63
N LEU A 271 3.81 -18.48 -12.12
CA LEU A 271 3.75 -18.94 -13.50
C LEU A 271 3.31 -20.39 -13.51
N SER A 272 2.59 -20.81 -14.55
CA SER A 272 2.25 -22.22 -14.72
C SER A 272 3.51 -23.07 -14.92
N TYR A 273 3.43 -24.36 -14.65
CA TYR A 273 4.52 -25.30 -14.90
C TYR A 273 5.02 -25.20 -16.35
N ASP A 274 4.10 -25.14 -17.32
CA ASP A 274 4.44 -25.00 -18.73
C ASP A 274 5.14 -23.66 -19.01
N GLN A 275 4.68 -22.55 -18.42
CA GLN A 275 5.34 -21.25 -18.56
C GLN A 275 6.74 -21.23 -17.94
N ILE A 276 6.95 -21.93 -16.82
CA ILE A 276 8.28 -22.07 -16.19
C ILE A 276 9.20 -22.88 -17.10
N ASN A 277 8.72 -23.97 -17.70
CA ASN A 277 9.50 -24.78 -18.64
C ASN A 277 9.89 -23.96 -19.87
N GLU A 278 8.94 -23.22 -20.46
CA GLU A 278 9.22 -22.35 -21.61
C GLU A 278 10.21 -21.22 -21.25
N LEU A 279 10.07 -20.63 -20.06
CA LEU A 279 11.02 -19.64 -19.56
C LEU A 279 12.43 -20.24 -19.40
N ALA A 280 12.54 -21.43 -18.79
CA ALA A 280 13.81 -22.10 -18.57
C ALA A 280 14.49 -22.49 -19.91
N LEU A 281 13.74 -23.09 -20.82
CA LEU A 281 14.21 -23.45 -22.16
C LEU A 281 14.63 -22.20 -22.95
N GLY A 282 13.82 -21.14 -22.93
CA GLY A 282 14.13 -19.87 -23.58
C GLY A 282 15.42 -19.25 -23.05
N LEU A 283 15.63 -19.27 -21.72
CA LEU A 283 16.85 -18.77 -21.10
C LEU A 283 18.07 -19.62 -21.47
N GLU A 284 17.98 -20.95 -21.44
CA GLU A 284 19.07 -21.83 -21.85
C GLU A 284 19.45 -21.63 -23.32
N MET A 285 18.45 -21.61 -24.20
CA MET A 285 18.64 -21.50 -25.64
C MET A 285 19.13 -20.12 -26.06
N SER A 286 18.93 -19.07 -25.24
CA SER A 286 19.46 -17.74 -25.51
C SER A 286 20.99 -17.68 -25.62
N GLY A 287 21.69 -18.65 -25.01
CA GLY A 287 23.14 -18.80 -25.13
C GLY A 287 23.61 -19.73 -26.26
N GLN A 288 22.69 -20.47 -26.91
CA GLN A 288 23.01 -21.59 -27.80
C GLN A 288 22.42 -21.45 -29.22
N ARG A 289 21.20 -20.93 -29.36
CA ARG A 289 20.51 -20.78 -30.65
C ARG A 289 20.49 -19.33 -31.10
N GLU A 290 20.84 -19.10 -32.36
CA GLU A 290 20.97 -17.76 -32.93
C GLU A 290 19.67 -16.96 -32.89
N GLU A 291 18.51 -17.58 -33.13
CA GLU A 291 17.20 -16.90 -33.16
C GLU A 291 16.74 -16.41 -31.76
N ILE A 292 16.81 -17.27 -30.74
CA ILE A 292 16.44 -16.91 -29.36
C ILE A 292 17.51 -16.02 -28.73
N GLY A 293 18.77 -16.33 -29.00
CA GLY A 293 19.90 -15.49 -28.65
C GLY A 293 19.80 -14.12 -29.29
N LYS A 294 19.21 -13.98 -30.48
CA LYS A 294 18.96 -12.67 -31.10
C LYS A 294 17.93 -11.87 -30.32
N VAL A 295 16.82 -12.44 -29.85
CA VAL A 295 15.83 -11.70 -29.02
C VAL A 295 16.47 -11.18 -27.73
N VAL A 296 17.20 -12.04 -27.01
CA VAL A 296 17.88 -11.63 -25.77
C VAL A 296 19.03 -10.65 -26.07
N ASN A 297 19.80 -10.86 -27.14
CA ASN A 297 20.84 -9.92 -27.55
C ASN A 297 20.24 -8.60 -28.05
N ASP A 298 19.07 -8.56 -28.67
CA ASP A 298 18.41 -7.32 -29.09
C ASP A 298 17.91 -6.56 -27.86
N LEU A 299 17.35 -7.26 -26.86
CA LEU A 299 17.01 -6.69 -25.56
C LEU A 299 18.23 -6.20 -24.77
N MET A 300 19.36 -6.92 -24.83
CA MET A 300 20.55 -6.64 -24.02
C MET A 300 21.59 -5.78 -24.73
N LYS A 301 21.66 -5.77 -26.06
CA LYS A 301 22.70 -5.11 -26.86
C LYS A 301 22.15 -4.41 -28.10
N GLY A 302 20.93 -4.73 -28.53
CA GLY A 302 20.25 -4.00 -29.60
C GLY A 302 19.99 -2.55 -29.22
N GLU A 303 19.63 -1.74 -30.23
CA GLU A 303 19.43 -0.31 -30.09
C GLU A 303 18.38 0.03 -29.01
N GLU A 304 17.28 -0.73 -28.99
CA GLU A 304 16.22 -0.58 -27.98
C GLU A 304 16.72 -0.91 -26.57
N GLY A 305 17.47 -2.01 -26.41
CA GLY A 305 18.10 -2.36 -25.14
C GLY A 305 19.04 -1.29 -24.62
N ILE A 306 19.89 -0.74 -25.50
CA ILE A 306 20.80 0.35 -25.18
C ILE A 306 20.01 1.60 -24.79
N ARG A 307 18.96 1.95 -25.53
CA ARG A 307 18.06 3.08 -25.26
C ARG A 307 17.39 2.94 -23.89
N LEU A 308 16.86 1.75 -23.58
CA LEU A 308 16.24 1.44 -22.29
C LEU A 308 17.23 1.56 -21.14
N ARG A 309 18.43 0.99 -21.24
CA ARG A 309 19.46 1.13 -20.18
C ARG A 309 19.90 2.57 -19.98
N LYS A 310 20.07 3.33 -21.07
CA LYS A 310 20.37 4.76 -20.98
C LYS A 310 19.27 5.50 -20.23
N LYS A 311 18.00 5.28 -20.60
CA LYS A 311 16.83 5.86 -19.92
C LYS A 311 16.76 5.44 -18.44
N MET A 312 17.01 4.18 -18.11
CA MET A 312 17.03 3.72 -16.72
C MET A 312 18.15 4.35 -15.90
N LYS A 313 19.33 4.56 -16.50
CA LYS A 313 20.42 5.30 -15.85
C LYS A 313 20.02 6.76 -15.61
N GLU A 314 19.44 7.43 -16.60
CA GLU A 314 18.94 8.80 -16.47
C GLU A 314 17.86 8.91 -15.38
N LEU A 315 16.93 7.95 -15.30
CA LEU A 315 15.91 7.90 -14.25
C LEU A 315 16.50 7.62 -12.86
N LYS A 316 17.51 6.76 -12.76
CA LYS A 316 18.25 6.53 -11.51
C LYS A 316 18.92 7.82 -11.01
N ASP A 317 19.60 8.51 -11.91
CA ASP A 317 20.29 9.77 -11.60
C ASP A 317 19.25 10.85 -11.22
N ALA A 318 18.14 10.93 -11.95
CA ALA A 318 17.03 11.83 -11.64
C ALA A 318 16.37 11.53 -10.28
N GLY A 319 16.11 10.26 -9.96
CA GLY A 319 15.58 9.85 -8.66
C GLY A 319 16.54 10.21 -7.51
N THR A 320 17.84 10.01 -7.71
CA THR A 320 18.88 10.44 -6.76
C THR A 320 18.87 11.96 -6.57
N ASN A 321 18.73 12.72 -7.65
CA ASN A 321 18.63 14.18 -7.60
C ASN A 321 17.34 14.66 -6.92
N ALA A 322 16.22 13.97 -7.14
CA ALA A 322 14.93 14.27 -6.51
C ALA A 322 14.98 14.12 -4.98
N LEU A 323 15.74 13.16 -4.47
CA LEU A 323 16.00 12.93 -3.03
C LEU A 323 17.16 13.76 -2.46
N SER A 324 17.91 14.49 -3.30
CA SER A 324 18.98 15.36 -2.80
C SER A 324 18.42 16.44 -1.85
N LYS A 325 19.29 17.08 -1.05
CA LYS A 325 18.88 18.10 -0.05
C LYS A 325 17.93 19.18 -0.60
N ASN A 326 18.09 19.56 -1.88
CA ASN A 326 17.27 20.56 -2.56
C ASN A 326 16.41 19.98 -3.69
N GLY A 327 16.32 18.65 -3.77
CA GLY A 327 15.54 17.92 -4.76
C GLY A 327 14.03 18.14 -4.60
N SER A 328 13.30 17.83 -5.66
CA SER A 328 11.83 17.99 -5.73
C SER A 328 11.12 17.24 -4.62
N SER A 329 11.50 15.99 -4.38
CA SER A 329 10.89 15.11 -3.38
C SER A 329 11.23 15.54 -1.95
N SER A 330 12.48 15.91 -1.67
CA SER A 330 12.88 16.45 -0.36
C SER A 330 12.14 17.73 0.01
N LYS A 331 11.96 18.63 -0.96
CA LYS A 331 11.13 19.84 -0.79
C LYS A 331 9.66 19.48 -0.55
N SER A 332 9.13 18.50 -1.27
CA SER A 332 7.77 18.03 -1.11
C SER A 332 7.52 17.41 0.26
N LEU A 333 8.43 16.55 0.73
CA LEU A 333 8.41 15.99 2.07
C LEU A 333 8.52 17.07 3.15
N SER A 334 9.36 18.09 2.94
CA SER A 334 9.47 19.24 3.85
C SER A 334 8.15 20.01 3.96
N ARG A 335 7.42 20.21 2.85
CA ARG A 335 6.10 20.85 2.86
C ARG A 335 5.07 20.00 3.60
N LEU A 336 5.07 18.68 3.39
CA LEU A 336 4.24 17.74 4.14
C LEU A 336 4.55 17.82 5.65
N ALA A 337 5.82 17.76 6.03
CA ALA A 337 6.26 17.85 7.41
C ALA A 337 5.83 19.15 8.10
N ILE A 338 5.93 20.30 7.40
CA ILE A 338 5.44 21.60 7.91
C ILE A 338 3.93 21.55 8.12
N LYS A 339 3.17 21.02 7.15
CA LYS A 339 1.72 20.89 7.25
C LYS A 339 1.32 20.04 8.46
N LEU A 340 1.94 18.87 8.63
CA LEU A 340 1.69 17.96 9.76
C LEU A 340 2.00 18.61 11.11
N LYS A 341 3.10 19.37 11.22
CA LYS A 341 3.46 20.09 12.45
C LYS A 341 2.41 21.12 12.88
N ASN A 342 1.69 21.70 11.92
CA ASN A 342 0.73 22.77 12.17
C ASN A 342 -0.69 22.28 12.50
N GLN A 343 -0.97 20.97 12.48
CA GLN A 343 -2.35 20.44 12.64
C GLN A 343 -2.98 20.72 14.02
N ASN A 344 -2.19 20.98 15.06
CA ASN A 344 -2.72 21.22 16.42
C ASN A 344 -2.99 22.71 16.75
N ASN A 345 -2.66 23.65 15.87
CA ASN A 345 -2.91 25.08 16.13
C ASN A 345 -4.37 25.52 15.82
N LYS A 346 -5.24 24.58 15.43
CA LYS A 346 -6.64 24.89 15.08
C LYS A 346 -7.64 24.65 16.21
N SER A 347 -7.24 24.04 17.32
CA SER A 347 -8.16 23.72 18.43
C SER A 347 -8.32 24.83 19.48
N GLU A 348 -7.61 25.96 19.36
CA GLU A 348 -7.71 27.09 20.32
C GLU A 348 -8.74 28.17 19.94
N ASP A 349 -9.33 28.13 18.74
CA ASP A 349 -10.28 29.16 18.24
C ASP A 349 -11.75 28.68 18.17
N VAL A 350 -12.22 28.00 19.22
CA VAL A 350 -13.67 27.89 19.48
C VAL A 350 -13.95 28.47 20.86
N GLN A 351 -14.03 29.80 20.92
CA GLN A 351 -14.56 30.51 22.08
C GLN A 351 -16.07 30.25 22.19
N VAL A 352 -16.42 29.58 23.28
CA VAL A 352 -17.59 29.76 24.15
C VAL A 352 -18.70 30.65 23.59
N VAL A 353 -19.84 30.04 23.26
CA VAL A 353 -21.13 30.71 23.33
C VAL A 353 -22.00 29.92 24.31
N ASP A 354 -22.23 30.54 25.47
CA ASP A 354 -23.19 30.13 26.48
C ASP A 354 -24.61 30.01 25.91
N GLY A 355 -25.36 29.01 26.38
CA GLY A 355 -26.78 28.87 26.11
C GLY A 355 -27.46 27.96 27.13
N ALA A 356 -28.16 28.57 28.08
CA ALA A 356 -28.91 27.93 29.17
C ALA A 356 -30.32 27.44 28.75
N GLY A 357 -30.79 26.36 29.40
CA GLY A 357 -32.21 25.96 29.57
C GLY A 357 -32.82 25.12 28.43
N VAL A 358 -33.74 24.15 28.61
CA VAL A 358 -34.65 23.78 29.71
C VAL A 358 -35.12 22.30 29.53
N GLU A 359 -35.48 21.71 30.68
CA GLU A 359 -36.12 20.45 31.10
C GLU A 359 -37.04 19.56 30.21
N GLY A 360 -37.10 18.26 30.60
CA GLY A 360 -38.29 17.37 30.64
C GLY A 360 -38.45 16.41 29.44
N ILE A 361 -38.88 15.13 29.51
CA ILE A 361 -39.81 14.43 30.41
C ILE A 361 -39.56 12.90 30.30
N ALA A 362 -39.90 12.17 31.37
CA ALA A 362 -39.69 10.76 31.66
C ALA A 362 -40.52 9.70 30.87
N GLY A 363 -39.99 8.46 30.85
CA GLY A 363 -40.65 7.29 31.44
C GLY A 363 -41.26 6.23 30.51
N ARG A 364 -40.74 4.98 30.56
CA ARG A 364 -41.49 3.79 31.06
C ARG A 364 -40.64 2.50 31.06
N GLU A 365 -40.63 1.83 32.21
CA GLU A 365 -40.16 0.46 32.46
C GLU A 365 -41.21 -0.59 32.05
N ALA A 366 -40.73 -1.84 31.86
CA ALA A 366 -41.30 -3.15 32.29
C ALA A 366 -40.86 -4.25 31.30
N SER A 367 -40.57 -5.51 31.62
CA SER A 367 -40.32 -6.28 32.86
C SER A 367 -40.23 -7.78 32.44
N GLY A 368 -39.45 -8.59 33.16
CA GLY A 368 -39.54 -10.07 33.22
C GLY A 368 -38.85 -10.87 32.11
N GLY A 369 -38.22 -12.02 32.33
CA GLY A 369 -37.93 -12.84 33.52
C GLY A 369 -36.97 -13.98 33.09
N GLU A 370 -35.93 -14.29 33.88
CA GLU A 370 -35.72 -15.55 34.63
C GLU A 370 -36.13 -16.85 33.89
N ASP A 371 -35.18 -17.77 33.64
CA ASP A 371 -34.89 -18.88 34.56
C ASP A 371 -33.67 -19.72 34.11
N ALA A 372 -33.10 -20.44 35.08
CA ALA A 372 -31.85 -21.19 35.07
C ALA A 372 -31.95 -22.63 34.53
N GLY A 373 -30.80 -23.27 34.26
CA GLY A 373 -30.69 -24.70 34.01
C GLY A 373 -29.24 -25.19 33.95
N GLU A 374 -28.89 -26.04 34.89
CA GLU A 374 -27.56 -26.52 35.28
C GLU A 374 -27.18 -27.88 34.65
N LEU A 375 -25.86 -28.12 34.53
CA LEU A 375 -25.09 -29.36 34.82
C LEU A 375 -24.90 -30.54 33.82
N VAL A 376 -23.67 -31.07 33.96
CA VAL A 376 -23.06 -32.41 33.63
C VAL A 376 -22.80 -32.69 32.14
N GLY A 377 -21.63 -33.05 31.62
CA GLY A 377 -20.42 -33.70 32.17
C GLY A 377 -20.34 -35.12 31.59
N GLU A 378 -19.30 -35.45 30.81
CA GLU A 378 -18.63 -36.77 30.76
C GLU A 378 -17.55 -36.84 29.64
N ASP A 379 -16.35 -37.19 30.11
CA ASP A 379 -15.37 -38.16 29.60
C ASP A 379 -14.77 -38.08 28.18
N GLY A 380 -13.43 -38.08 28.19
CA GLY A 380 -12.60 -38.42 27.04
C GLY A 380 -12.10 -39.87 27.11
N ASP A 381 -11.58 -40.36 25.99
CA ASP A 381 -10.45 -41.30 25.98
C ASP A 381 -9.69 -41.21 24.64
N ALA A 382 -8.45 -41.65 24.70
CA ALA A 382 -7.31 -41.37 23.85
C ALA A 382 -7.30 -42.06 22.48
N GLY A 383 -6.58 -41.42 21.55
CA GLY A 383 -6.09 -42.00 20.31
C GLY A 383 -4.63 -41.60 20.06
N VAL A 384 -3.74 -42.59 20.14
CA VAL A 384 -2.30 -42.51 19.88
C VAL A 384 -2.04 -42.30 18.37
N GLY A 385 -1.12 -41.41 18.01
CA GLY A 385 -0.63 -41.28 16.64
C GLY A 385 0.64 -40.43 16.56
N ALA A 386 1.74 -41.07 16.19
CA ALA A 386 3.06 -40.47 16.07
C ALA A 386 3.26 -39.74 14.73
N ALA A 387 4.31 -38.90 14.72
CA ALA A 387 5.09 -38.43 13.57
C ALA A 387 4.57 -37.23 12.77
N GLY A 388 5.51 -36.34 12.45
CA GLY A 388 5.43 -35.41 11.32
C GLY A 388 5.82 -34.00 11.69
N ASP A 389 6.97 -33.54 11.20
CA ASP A 389 7.34 -32.13 11.10
C ASP A 389 6.16 -31.31 10.55
N GLU A 390 5.72 -30.31 11.30
CA GLU A 390 4.76 -29.32 10.82
C GLU A 390 5.45 -28.36 9.85
N ALA A 391 5.25 -28.62 8.57
CA ALA A 391 5.41 -27.66 7.50
C ALA A 391 4.03 -27.06 7.15
N GLU A 392 4.04 -25.74 7.00
CA GLU A 392 3.12 -24.92 6.20
C GLU A 392 1.67 -24.66 6.67
N GLY A 393 1.32 -23.39 6.52
CA GLY A 393 -0.02 -22.85 6.63
C GLY A 393 0.11 -21.39 7.04
N LEU A 394 0.21 -20.49 6.05
CA LEU A 394 -0.01 -19.02 6.08
C LEU A 394 0.71 -18.27 4.93
N GLY A 395 0.91 -18.92 3.77
CA GLY A 395 1.55 -18.31 2.59
C GLY A 395 0.70 -17.28 1.82
N GLY A 396 -0.63 -17.25 2.01
CA GLY A 396 -1.55 -16.55 1.09
C GLY A 396 -1.66 -15.03 1.23
N LEU A 397 -1.25 -14.42 2.35
CA LEU A 397 -1.45 -12.97 2.56
C LEU A 397 -0.37 -12.09 1.90
N GLY A 398 0.68 -12.70 1.33
CA GLY A 398 1.71 -12.00 0.55
C GLY A 398 1.34 -11.78 -0.92
N GLU A 399 0.21 -12.33 -1.38
CA GLU A 399 -0.16 -12.45 -2.79
C GLU A 399 -0.78 -11.16 -3.38
N ALA A 400 -1.34 -10.29 -2.54
CA ALA A 400 -2.13 -9.11 -2.91
C ALA A 400 -1.33 -7.82 -3.25
N ALA A 401 0.01 -7.86 -3.18
CA ALA A 401 0.84 -6.67 -3.37
C ALA A 401 0.86 -6.09 -4.81
N ALA A 402 0.17 -6.71 -5.76
CA ALA A 402 0.10 -6.30 -7.17
C ALA A 402 -1.15 -5.46 -7.53
N GLU A 403 -2.12 -5.31 -6.63
CA GLU A 403 -3.52 -5.02 -6.96
C GLU A 403 -3.83 -3.60 -7.51
N LEU A 404 -2.89 -2.65 -7.40
CA LEU A 404 -3.06 -1.30 -7.96
C LEU A 404 -1.94 -0.93 -8.94
N THR A 405 -1.51 -1.88 -9.77
CA THR A 405 -0.59 -1.61 -10.88
C THR A 405 -1.23 -1.97 -12.22
N LEU A 406 -0.99 -1.15 -13.25
CA LEU A 406 -1.51 -1.42 -14.59
C LEU A 406 -0.92 -2.74 -15.11
N ARG A 407 -1.71 -3.50 -15.85
CA ARG A 407 -1.21 -4.71 -16.50
C ARG A 407 -0.13 -4.33 -17.51
N PRO A 408 0.91 -5.15 -17.71
CA PRO A 408 1.85 -4.95 -18.80
C PRO A 408 1.07 -4.85 -20.13
N ILE A 409 1.33 -3.81 -20.91
CA ILE A 409 0.70 -3.63 -22.22
C ILE A 409 1.04 -4.86 -23.07
N SER A 410 0.04 -5.68 -23.39
CA SER A 410 0.25 -6.76 -24.35
C SER A 410 0.46 -6.13 -25.72
N SER A 411 1.67 -6.24 -26.27
CA SER A 411 1.89 -5.88 -27.68
C SER A 411 1.10 -6.88 -28.52
N ALA A 412 -0.04 -6.43 -29.07
CA ALA A 412 -0.73 -7.17 -30.12
C ALA A 412 0.19 -7.17 -31.33
N THR A 413 0.92 -8.27 -31.53
CA THR A 413 1.43 -8.62 -32.84
C THR A 413 0.27 -9.22 -33.62
N GLU A 414 -0.29 -8.44 -34.54
CA GLU A 414 -0.97 -8.96 -35.74
C GLU A 414 -0.08 -8.76 -36.95
#